data_AF-A0A497Q1I0-F1
#
_entry.id   AF-A0A497Q1I0-F1
#
_cell.length_a   1.000
_cell.length_b   1.000
_cell.length_c   1.000
_cell.angle_alpha   90.00
_cell.angle_beta   90.00
_cell.angle_gamma   90.00
#
_symmetry.space_group_name_H-M   'P 1'
#
loop_
_entity.id
_entity.type
_entity.pdbx_description
1 polymer ?
#
loop_
_entity_poly.entity_id
_entity_poly.type
_entity_poly.pdbx_seq_one_letter_code
_entity_poly.pdbx_strand_id
1 'polypeptide(L)'
;MSLGTVYPNGLSVVLGALTLLLGFVALVIGWGLWSLKSWAWMTALIINLINLIVNIVSFSILGAIINLIIIIYLQQADIKSRFR
;
A
#
# COMPACT_ATOMS: atom_id res chain seq x y z
N MET A 1 -2.26 -40.79 -14.47
CA MET A 1 -1.97 -39.49 -13.81
C MET A 1 -3.28 -38.74 -13.71
N SER A 2 -3.91 -38.72 -12.54
CA SER A 2 -5.09 -37.89 -12.31
C SER A 2 -4.64 -36.43 -12.31
N LEU A 3 -5.09 -35.65 -13.28
CA LEU A 3 -5.03 -34.19 -13.18
C LEU A 3 -5.96 -33.83 -12.03
N GLY A 4 -5.41 -33.77 -10.82
CA GLY A 4 -6.11 -33.30 -9.64
C GLY A 4 -6.53 -31.86 -9.91
N THR A 5 -7.75 -31.68 -10.39
CA THR A 5 -8.39 -30.38 -10.49
C THR A 5 -8.50 -29.87 -9.07
N VAL A 6 -7.57 -29.00 -8.67
CA VAL A 6 -7.64 -28.26 -7.41
C VAL A 6 -8.82 -27.31 -7.57
N TYR A 7 -10.02 -27.78 -7.28
CA TYR A 7 -11.15 -26.89 -7.08
C TYR A 7 -10.76 -25.98 -5.92
N PRO A 8 -10.75 -24.65 -6.11
CA PRO A 8 -10.42 -23.75 -5.03
C PRO A 8 -11.44 -24.01 -3.92
N ASN A 9 -10.96 -24.51 -2.78
CA ASN A 9 -11.80 -24.70 -1.61
C ASN A 9 -12.38 -23.33 -1.19
N GLY A 10 -13.52 -23.32 -0.50
CA GLY A 10 -14.21 -22.07 -0.16
C GLY A 10 -13.29 -21.03 0.52
N LEU A 11 -12.32 -21.49 1.31
CA LEU A 11 -11.29 -20.65 1.92
C LEU A 11 -10.38 -19.97 0.88
N SER A 12 -9.86 -20.70 -0.10
CA SER A 12 -9.00 -20.15 -1.16
C SER A 12 -9.72 -19.14 -2.05
N VAL A 13 -11.02 -19.34 -2.31
CA VAL A 13 -11.84 -18.36 -3.04
C VAL A 13 -11.96 -17.05 -2.25
N VAL A 14 -12.24 -17.14 -0.95
CA VAL A 14 -12.36 -15.97 -0.06
C VAL A 14 -11.03 -15.22 0.06
N LEU A 15 -9.93 -15.93 0.29
CA LEU A 15 -8.60 -15.32 0.38
C LEU A 15 -8.20 -14.68 -0.95
N GLY A 16 -8.45 -15.36 -2.07
CA GLY A 16 -8.18 -14.82 -3.41
C GLY A 16 -8.97 -13.54 -3.69
N ALA A 17 -10.26 -13.51 -3.35
CA ALA A 17 -11.09 -12.33 -3.48
C ALA A 17 -10.59 -11.16 -2.61
N LEU A 18 -10.18 -11.44 -1.37
CA LEU A 18 -9.62 -10.42 -0.46
C LEU A 18 -8.32 -9.83 -1.03
N THR A 19 -7.41 -10.67 -1.52
CA THR A 19 -6.16 -10.22 -2.15
C THR A 19 -6.43 -9.37 -3.40
N LEU A 20 -7.40 -9.76 -4.23
CA LEU A 20 -7.83 -8.99 -5.40
C LEU A 20 -8.34 -7.61 -5.00
N LEU A 21 -9.15 -7.54 -3.94
CA LEU A 21 -9.69 -6.28 -3.44
C LEU A 21 -8.60 -5.36 -2.89
N LEU A 22 -7.65 -5.91 -2.12
CA LEU A 22 -6.47 -5.17 -1.65
C LEU A 22 -5.61 -4.67 -2.82
N GLY A 23 -5.40 -5.50 -3.85
CA GLY A 23 -4.68 -5.12 -5.06
C GLY A 23 -5.37 -3.99 -5.82
N PHE A 24 -6.70 -4.05 -5.93
CA PHE A 24 -7.48 -2.98 -6.56
C PHE A 24 -7.38 -1.66 -5.80
N VAL A 25 -7.46 -1.70 -4.47
CA VAL A 25 -7.25 -0.51 -3.62
C VAL A 25 -5.85 0.07 -3.84
N ALA A 26 -4.82 -0.78 -3.90
CA ALA A 26 -3.45 -0.36 -4.17
C ALA A 26 -3.31 0.30 -5.56
N LEU A 27 -3.99 -0.22 -6.59
CA LEU A 27 -4.02 0.39 -7.92
C LEU A 27 -4.69 1.76 -7.92
N VAL A 28 -5.81 1.92 -7.21
CA VAL A 28 -6.51 3.21 -7.08
C VAL A 28 -5.64 4.25 -6.38
N ILE A 29 -4.92 3.86 -5.32
CA ILE A 29 -3.98 4.75 -4.63
C ILE A 29 -2.80 5.08 -5.54
N GLY A 30 -2.24 4.09 -6.24
CA GLY A 30 -1.16 4.28 -7.21
C GLY A 30 -1.55 5.24 -8.34
N TRP A 31 -2.77 5.12 -8.87
CA TRP A 31 -3.32 6.07 -9.82
C TRP A 31 -3.44 7.46 -9.20
N GLY A 32 -3.98 7.56 -7.98
CA GLY A 32 -4.10 8.84 -7.27
C GLY A 32 -2.75 9.55 -7.13
N LEU A 33 -1.69 8.79 -6.78
CA LEU A 33 -0.33 9.29 -6.68
C LEU A 33 0.23 9.73 -8.03
N TRP A 34 0.00 8.94 -9.09
CA TRP A 34 0.41 9.27 -10.46
C TRP A 34 -0.26 10.53 -10.99
N SER A 35 -1.55 10.69 -10.70
CA SER A 35 -2.34 11.87 -11.10
C SER A 35 -2.12 13.08 -10.20
N LEU A 36 -1.21 12.98 -9.21
CA LEU A 36 -0.88 14.04 -8.27
C LEU A 36 -2.12 14.68 -7.63
N LYS A 37 -3.14 13.86 -7.32
CA LYS A 37 -4.36 14.36 -6.69
C LYS A 37 -4.13 14.67 -5.20
N SER A 38 -4.72 15.75 -4.70
CA SER A 38 -4.59 16.17 -3.28
C SER A 38 -4.96 15.08 -2.25
N TRP A 39 -5.97 14.26 -2.51
CA TRP A 39 -6.33 13.14 -1.62
C TRP A 39 -5.28 12.03 -1.58
N ALA A 40 -4.55 11.81 -2.67
CA ALA A 40 -3.54 10.76 -2.76
C ALA A 40 -2.33 11.05 -1.87
N TRP A 41 -1.97 12.33 -1.73
CA TRP A 41 -0.95 12.76 -0.77
C TRP A 41 -1.32 12.36 0.66
N MET A 42 -2.55 12.70 1.08
CA MET A 42 -3.02 12.37 2.43
C MET A 42 -3.10 10.86 2.65
N THR A 43 -3.56 10.11 1.64
CA THR A 43 -3.66 8.65 1.70
C THR A 43 -2.26 8.02 1.83
N ALA A 44 -1.29 8.46 1.03
CA ALA A 44 0.08 7.96 1.09
C ALA A 44 0.76 8.29 2.43
N LEU A 45 0.50 9.47 2.99
CA LEU A 45 1.05 9.86 4.28
C LEU A 45 0.51 8.98 5.41
N ILE A 46 -0.82 8.72 5.43
CA ILE A 46 -1.46 7.82 6.39
C ILE A 46 -0.91 6.40 6.26
N ILE A 47 -0.82 5.87 5.05
CA ILE A 47 -0.31 4.51 4.80
C ILE A 47 1.14 4.36 5.27
N ASN A 48 2.01 5.33 4.96
CA ASN A 48 3.40 5.26 5.40
C ASN A 48 3.54 5.40 6.92
N LEU A 49 2.70 6.19 7.60
CA LEU A 49 2.66 6.24 9.06
C LEU A 49 2.25 4.90 9.68
N ILE A 50 1.21 4.25 9.14
CA ILE A 50 0.78 2.92 9.59
C ILE A 50 1.90 1.91 9.37
N ASN A 51 2.50 1.89 8.17
CA ASN A 51 3.59 0.97 7.85
C ASN A 51 4.83 1.24 8.70
N LEU A 52 5.11 2.49 9.10
CA LEU A 52 6.19 2.81 10.01
C LEU A 52 5.98 2.13 11.37
N ILE A 53 4.78 2.23 11.94
CA ILE A 53 4.43 1.56 13.20
C ILE A 53 4.55 0.04 13.05
N VAL A 54 4.01 -0.54 11.98
CA VAL A 54 4.08 -1.98 11.71
C VAL A 54 5.53 -2.44 11.61
N ASN A 55 6.38 -1.70 10.89
CA ASN A 55 7.80 -2.04 10.73
C ASN A 55 8.58 -1.93 12.04
N ILE A 56 8.26 -0.95 12.90
CA ILE A 56 8.86 -0.84 14.24
C ILE A 56 8.48 -2.06 15.10
N VAL A 57 7.18 -2.42 15.14
CA VAL A 57 6.70 -3.58 15.91
C VAL A 57 7.28 -4.90 15.37
N SER A 58 7.50 -4.98 14.06
CA SER A 58 8.06 -6.16 13.38
C SER A 58 9.59 -6.17 13.37
N PHE A 59 10.26 -5.22 14.03
CA PHE A 59 11.73 -5.05 14.02
C PHE A 59 12.35 -4.96 12.62
N SER A 60 11.58 -4.51 11.63
CA SER A 60 12.02 -4.29 10.25
C SER A 60 12.65 -2.90 10.12
N ILE A 61 13.92 -2.81 10.50
CA ILE A 61 14.68 -1.54 10.54
C ILE A 61 14.72 -0.88 9.16
N LEU A 62 15.03 -1.64 8.11
CA LEU A 62 15.10 -1.13 6.74
C LEU A 62 13.74 -0.59 6.27
N GLY A 63 12.66 -1.32 6.54
CA GLY A 63 11.31 -0.88 6.20
C GLY A 63 10.90 0.39 6.95
N ALA A 64 11.25 0.49 8.23
CA ALA A 64 10.97 1.67 9.03
C ALA A 64 11.70 2.91 8.48
N ILE A 65 12.99 2.78 8.13
CA ILE A 65 13.77 3.87 7.55
C ILE A 65 13.17 4.35 6.23
N ILE A 66 12.78 3.43 5.33
CA ILE A 66 12.16 3.78 4.05
C ILE A 66 10.87 4.57 4.27
N ASN A 67 9.98 4.08 5.15
CA ASN A 67 8.73 4.78 5.45
C ASN A 67 8.99 6.16 6.05
N LEU A 68 9.98 6.30 6.93
CA LEU A 68 10.36 7.57 7.53
C LEU A 68 10.80 8.58 6.46
N ILE A 69 11.66 8.14 5.52
CA ILE A 69 12.13 8.97 4.40
C ILE A 69 10.94 9.41 3.55
N ILE A 70 10.01 8.51 3.23
CA ILE A 70 8.82 8.84 2.43
C ILE A 70 7.94 9.88 3.14
N ILE A 71 7.74 9.74 4.45
CA ILE A 71 6.96 10.72 5.24
C ILE A 71 7.61 12.10 5.18
N ILE A 72 8.92 12.18 5.41
CA ILE A 72 9.67 13.45 5.34
C ILE A 72 9.59 14.04 3.93
N TYR A 73 9.76 13.22 2.91
CA TYR A 73 9.69 13.64 1.51
C TYR A 73 8.32 14.19 1.12
N LEU A 74 7.24 13.52 1.52
CA LEU A 74 5.87 13.97 1.26
C LEU A 74 5.56 15.32 1.93
N GLN A 75 6.20 15.64 3.05
CA GLN A 75 6.00 16.90 3.76
C GLN A 75 6.77 18.09 3.13
N GLN A 76 7.69 17.85 2.20
CA GLN A 76 8.39 18.93 1.50
C GLN A 76 7.42 19.82 0.72
N ALA A 77 7.57 21.14 0.82
CA ALA A 77 6.68 22.11 0.21
C ALA A 77 6.59 21.95 -1.32
N ASP A 78 7.72 21.70 -1.98
CA ASP A 78 7.78 21.46 -3.42
C ASP A 78 6.93 20.26 -3.83
N ILE A 79 7.03 19.16 -3.07
CA ILE A 79 6.30 17.92 -3.33
C ILE A 79 4.81 18.09 -3.04
N LYS A 80 4.48 18.68 -1.89
CA LYS A 80 3.10 18.96 -1.51
C LYS A 80 2.41 19.88 -2.53
N SER A 81 3.12 20.86 -3.09
CA SER A 81 2.58 21.79 -4.08
C SER A 81 2.24 21.17 -5.43
N ARG A 82 2.83 19.99 -5.73
CA ARG A 82 2.53 19.19 -6.91
C ARG A 82 1.22 18.44 -6.79
N PHE A 83 0.81 18.11 -5.56
CA PHE A 83 -0.48 17.47 -5.29
C PHE A 83 -1.60 18.53 -5.25
N ARG A 84 -2.13 18.94 -6.42
CA ARG A 84 -3.23 19.90 -6.55
C ARG A 84 -4.56 19.19 -6.79
#